data_AF-A0A3M8CK68-F1
#
_entry.id   AF-A0A3M8CK68-F1
#
_cell.length_a   1.000
_cell.length_b   1.000
_cell.length_c   1.000
_cell.angle_alpha   90.00
_cell.angle_beta   90.00
_cell.angle_gamma   90.00
#
_symmetry.space_group_name_H-M   'P 1'
#
loop_
_entity.id
_entity.type
_entity.pdbx_description
1 polymer ?
#
loop_
_entity_poly.entity_id
_entity_poly.type
_entity_poly.pdbx_seq_one_letter_code
_entity_poly.pdbx_strand_id
1 'polypeptide(L)' 'MEWDQLRIALGTKNKAKVTAVRLATGCEPICVSVPSGVSDQPLSEAETIAGAINRAKAALT' A
#
# COMPACT_ATOMS: atom_id res chain seq x y z
N MET A 1 22.18 7.99 -1.77
CA MET A 1 20.84 8.54 -2.08
C MET A 1 20.37 9.24 -0.83
N GLU A 2 20.16 10.55 -0.90
CA GLU A 2 19.53 11.29 0.20
C GLU A 2 18.04 10.96 0.19
N TRP A 3 17.59 10.18 1.18
CA TRP A 3 16.20 9.72 1.31
C TRP A 3 15.30 10.75 2.02
N ASP A 4 15.85 11.90 2.41
CA ASP A 4 15.16 12.94 3.19
C ASP A 4 13.92 13.51 2.50
N GLN A 5 13.76 13.31 1.19
CA GLN A 5 12.60 13.76 0.42
C GLN A 5 11.67 12.63 -0.06
N LEU A 6 12.00 11.35 0.16
CA LEU A 6 11.17 10.26 -0.33
C LEU A 6 9.94 10.07 0.58
N ARG A 7 8.76 10.33 0.04
CA ARG A 7 7.49 10.03 0.69
C ARG A 7 6.93 8.72 0.15
N ILE A 8 6.58 7.81 1.06
CA ILE A 8 5.95 6.54 0.72
C ILE A 8 4.45 6.68 0.94
N ALA A 9 3.65 6.50 -0.12
CA ALA A 9 2.20 6.37 0.00
C ALA A 9 1.82 4.90 0.19
N LEU A 10 0.88 4.62 1.10
CA LEU A 10 0.40 3.28 1.39
C LEU A 10 -1.13 3.21 1.30
N GLY A 11 -1.66 2.44 0.35
CA GLY A 11 -3.09 2.28 0.08
C GLY A 11 -3.85 1.42 1.10
N THR A 12 -3.55 1.53 2.38
CA THR A 12 -4.28 0.87 3.47
C THR A 12 -4.05 1.57 4.81
N LYS A 13 -4.99 1.43 5.75
CA LYS A 13 -4.86 1.85 7.16
C LYS A 13 -4.65 0.68 8.13
N ASN A 14 -4.45 -0.55 7.62
CA ASN A 14 -4.24 -1.71 8.47
C ASN A 14 -2.90 -1.62 9.23
N LYS A 15 -2.96 -1.55 10.56
CA LYS A 15 -1.79 -1.36 11.44
C LYS A 15 -0.66 -2.37 11.22
N ALA A 16 -0.98 -3.63 10.92
CA ALA A 16 0.03 -4.65 10.68
C ALA A 16 0.81 -4.34 9.38
N LYS A 17 0.12 -3.91 8.33
CA LYS A 17 0.73 -3.53 7.06
C LYS A 17 1.56 -2.25 7.17
N VAL A 18 1.06 -1.26 7.91
CA VAL A 18 1.81 -0.02 8.22
C VAL A 18 3.12 -0.36 8.94
N THR A 19 3.04 -1.22 9.96
CA THR A 19 4.22 -1.65 10.73
C THR A 19 5.23 -2.38 9.85
N ALA A 20 4.76 -3.27 8.97
CA ALA A 20 5.63 -3.99 8.04
C ALA A 20 6.39 -3.05 7.10
N VAL A 21 5.72 -2.05 6.51
CA VAL A 21 6.37 -1.06 5.63
C VAL A 21 7.38 -0.20 6.41
N ARG A 22 7.01 0.26 7.60
CA ARG A 22 7.90 1.05 8.46
C ARG A 22 9.17 0.28 8.83
N LEU A 23 9.05 -1.00 9.20
CA LEU A 23 10.21 -1.84 9.54
C LEU A 23 11.10 -2.12 8.32
N ALA A 24 10.50 -2.30 7.14
CA ALA A 24 11.24 -2.61 5.92
C ALA A 24 11.98 -1.39 5.33
N THR A 25 11.44 -0.18 5.53
CA THR A 25 11.92 1.04 4.85
C THR A 25 12.56 2.06 5.79
N GLY A 26 12.29 1.99 7.09
CA GLY A 26 12.68 3.04 8.04
C GLY A 26 11.89 4.34 7.91
N CYS A 27 10.92 4.42 6.99
CA CYS A 27 10.10 5.60 6.74
C CYS A 27 8.69 5.42 7.31
N GLU A 28 8.07 6.52 7.76
CA GLU A 28 6.65 6.53 8.11
C GLU A 28 5.81 6.78 6.85
N PRO A 29 4.98 5.82 6.40
CA PRO A 29 4.22 5.97 5.17
C PRO A 29 2.96 6.85 5.38
N ILE A 30 2.59 7.60 4.34
CA ILE A 30 1.32 8.32 4.26
C ILE A 30 0.23 7.31 3.92
N CYS A 31 -0.62 6.99 4.91
CA CYS A 31 -1.62 5.93 4.79
C CYS A 31 -2.96 6.46 4.31
N VAL A 32 -3.47 5.92 3.20
CA VAL A 32 -4.73 6.32 2.57
C VAL A 32 -5.64 5.10 2.41
N SER A 33 -6.93 5.26 2.69
CA SER A 33 -7.91 4.20 2.45
C SER A 33 -8.41 4.34 1.02
N VAL A 34 -8.12 3.36 0.17
CA VAL A 34 -8.48 3.38 -1.26
C VAL A 34 -9.09 2.05 -1.67
N PRO A 35 -10.02 2.03 -2.64
CA PRO A 35 -10.62 0.79 -3.13
C PRO A 35 -9.59 -0.04 -3.91
N SER A 36 -9.75 -1.37 -3.91
CA SER A 36 -8.93 -2.26 -4.76
C SER A 36 -9.51 -2.55 -6.12
N GLY A 37 -10.80 -2.27 -6.35
CA GLY A 37 -11.46 -2.58 -7.62
C GLY A 37 -11.59 -4.09 -7.91
N VAL A 38 -11.38 -4.94 -6.91
CA VAL A 38 -11.58 -6.40 -6.91
C VAL A 38 -12.36 -6.78 -5.65
N SER A 39 -12.74 -8.04 -5.50
CA SER A 39 -13.46 -8.50 -4.30
C SER A 39 -12.65 -8.27 -3.01
N ASP A 40 -13.34 -8.12 -1.88
CA ASP A 40 -12.70 -7.95 -0.57
C ASP A 40 -11.88 -9.18 -0.16
N GLN A 41 -12.26 -10.36 -0.67
CA GLN A 41 -11.55 -11.63 -0.50
C GLN A 41 -11.26 -12.24 -1.88
N PRO A 42 -10.17 -11.80 -2.55
CA PRO A 42 -9.73 -12.39 -3.80
C PRO A 42 -9.50 -13.89 -3.65
N LEU A 43 -9.96 -14.67 -4.62
CA LEU A 43 -9.86 -16.13 -4.61
C LEU A 43 -8.76 -16.65 -5.56
N SER A 44 -8.08 -15.75 -6.26
CA SER A 44 -6.97 -16.07 -7.14
C SER A 44 -5.76 -15.16 -6.89
N GLU A 45 -4.57 -15.66 -7.24
CA GLU A 45 -3.34 -14.89 -7.20
C GLU A 45 -3.42 -13.66 -8.10
N ALA A 46 -3.90 -13.83 -9.34
CA ALA A 46 -4.02 -12.75 -10.32
C ALA A 46 -4.91 -11.61 -9.80
N GLU A 47 -6.06 -11.94 -9.18
CA GLU A 47 -6.95 -10.95 -8.57
C GLU A 47 -6.29 -10.28 -7.34
N THR A 48 -5.57 -11.05 -6.52
CA THR A 48 -4.82 -10.53 -5.36
C THR A 48 -3.78 -9.49 -5.78
N ILE A 49 -2.99 -9.81 -6.82
CA ILE A 49 -1.97 -8.91 -7.39
C ILE A 49 -2.64 -7.68 -7.99
N ALA A 50 -3.69 -7.85 -8.78
CA ALA A 50 -4.42 -6.74 -9.38
C ALA A 50 -4.95 -5.78 -8.31
N GLY A 51 -5.57 -6.30 -7.25
CA GLY A 51 -6.06 -5.48 -6.14
C GLY A 51 -4.95 -4.74 -5.38
N ALA A 52 -3.76 -5.34 -5.27
CA ALA A 52 -2.60 -4.68 -4.67
C ALA A 52 -2.09 -3.52 -5.55
N ILE A 53 -1.95 -3.75 -6.87
CA ILE A 53 -1.51 -2.73 -7.84
C ILE A 53 -2.50 -1.56 -7.88
N ASN A 54 -3.80 -1.84 -7.88
CA ASN A 54 -4.85 -0.82 -7.90
C ASN A 54 -4.78 0.08 -6.66
N ARG A 55 -4.61 -0.50 -5.47
CA ARG A 55 -4.43 0.27 -4.22
C ARG A 55 -3.15 1.11 -4.24
N ALA A 56 -2.05 0.58 -4.77
CA ALA A 56 -0.80 1.32 -4.87
C ALA A 56 -0.94 2.54 -5.80
N LYS A 57 -1.56 2.36 -6.98
CA LYS A 57 -1.81 3.46 -7.92
C LYS A 57 -2.75 4.52 -7.33
N ALA A 58 -3.85 4.09 -6.70
CA ALA A 58 -4.82 5.00 -6.08
C ALA A 58 -4.27 5.75 -4.87
N ALA A 59 -3.20 5.27 -4.23
CA ALA A 59 -2.56 5.97 -3.12
C ALA A 59 -1.66 7.15 -3.56
N LEU A 60 -1.31 7.24 -4.86
CA LEU A 60 -0.42 8.27 -5.41
C LEU A 60 -1.15 9.50 -5.99
N THR A 61 -2.49 9.48 -6.02
CA THR A 61 -3.32 10.62 -6.43
C THR A 61 -3.53 11.57 -5.27
#